data_AF-A0A4S4FXB7-F1
#
_entry.id   AF-A0A4S4FXB7-F1
#
_cell.length_a   1.000
_cell.length_b   1.000
_cell.length_c   1.000
_cell.angle_alpha   90.00
_cell.angle_beta   90.00
_cell.angle_gamma   90.00
#
_symmetry.space_group_name_H-M   'P 1'
#
loop_
_entity.id
_entity.type
_entity.pdbx_description
1 polymer ?
#
loop_
_entity_poly.entity_id
_entity_poly.type
_entity_poly.pdbx_seq_one_letter_code
_entity_poly.pdbx_strand_id
1 'polypeptide(L)'
;MSSSAKRRDHSETRTPSVFWLLASVVLPILNLSAKYRFHNPEKLPDTGAYVLAPNHYSEIDPIIVAVGAYKLGRLPRFLAKASLFHVPIVGAAMRSSGQIPVERSGHNGHQAVKAAEELVEKGRLVIVYPEGSLTRDPDLWPMRGKTGAVRIALERGIPVIPCAHWGTQAIMPRYSKKITLFRRKPVDLIFGDPVDLDRFRGRGLEPALLVEATDVVMAAISELLAQLRGEPAPAERWNPSVRGQTETGRFDG
;
A
#
# COMPACT_ATOMS: atom_id res chain seq x y z
N MET A 1 26.59 8.12 9.49
CA MET A 1 27.01 8.32 8.09
C MET A 1 25.75 8.41 7.23
N SER A 2 25.47 9.60 6.69
CA SER A 2 24.26 9.87 5.90
C SER A 2 24.43 9.27 4.50
N SER A 3 23.79 8.13 4.25
CA SER A 3 23.75 7.54 2.91
C SER A 3 23.01 8.50 1.97
N SER A 4 23.77 9.15 1.09
CA SER A 4 23.22 9.93 -0.02
C SER A 4 22.53 8.95 -0.96
N ALA A 5 21.19 8.91 -0.92
CA ALA A 5 20.39 8.12 -1.84
C ALA A 5 20.72 8.59 -3.26
N LYS A 6 21.51 7.78 -3.98
CA LYS A 6 21.85 7.98 -5.40
C LYS A 6 20.53 8.22 -6.14
N ARG A 7 20.40 9.37 -6.80
CA ARG A 7 19.18 9.74 -7.54
C ARG A 7 18.99 8.71 -8.65
N ARG A 8 18.09 7.76 -8.44
CA ARG A 8 17.78 6.69 -9.39
C ARG A 8 17.05 7.32 -10.60
N ASP A 9 17.50 7.03 -11.81
CA ASP A 9 16.93 7.58 -13.04
C ASP A 9 15.75 6.71 -13.50
N HIS A 10 14.51 7.21 -13.38
CA HIS A 10 13.30 6.41 -13.67
C HIS A 10 12.43 7.02 -14.76
N SER A 11 12.27 6.28 -15.86
CA SER A 11 11.50 6.67 -17.05
C SER A 11 10.04 7.02 -16.76
N GLU A 12 9.37 6.29 -15.86
CA GLU A 12 7.96 6.51 -15.53
C GLU A 12 7.72 7.88 -14.89
N THR A 13 8.63 8.32 -14.04
CA THR A 13 8.49 9.62 -13.39
C THR A 13 8.66 10.76 -14.38
N ARG A 14 9.42 10.60 -15.47
CA ARG A 14 9.80 11.70 -16.38
C ARG A 14 8.69 12.23 -17.28
N THR A 15 7.59 11.49 -17.49
CA THR A 15 6.54 11.90 -18.42
C THR A 15 5.57 12.89 -17.76
N PRO A 16 5.45 14.15 -18.24
CA PRO A 16 4.52 15.12 -17.69
C PRO A 16 3.08 14.60 -17.79
N SER A 17 2.35 14.64 -16.68
CA SER A 17 0.96 14.18 -16.60
C SER A 17 0.23 14.97 -15.52
N VAL A 18 -1.09 14.84 -15.43
CA VAL A 18 -1.90 15.44 -14.33
C VAL A 18 -1.35 15.04 -12.95
N PHE A 19 -0.72 13.87 -12.85
CA PHE A 19 -0.03 13.42 -11.65
C PHE A 19 1.08 14.38 -11.21
N TRP A 20 1.82 15.01 -12.14
CA TRP A 20 2.86 15.98 -11.80
C TRP A 20 2.31 17.26 -11.17
N LEU A 21 1.14 17.73 -11.63
CA LEU A 21 0.46 18.87 -11.03
C LEU A 21 -0.01 18.54 -9.60
N LEU A 22 -0.55 17.34 -9.40
CA LEU A 22 -0.92 16.86 -8.07
C LEU A 22 0.32 16.72 -7.18
N ALA A 23 1.40 16.15 -7.70
CA ALA A 23 2.67 15.99 -7.00
C ALA A 23 3.29 17.35 -6.63
N SER A 24 3.21 18.37 -7.50
CA SER A 24 3.74 19.71 -7.20
C SER A 24 3.00 20.41 -6.07
N VAL A 25 1.75 20.03 -5.79
CA VAL A 25 0.99 20.54 -4.64
C VAL A 25 1.23 19.69 -3.38
N VAL A 26 1.17 18.36 -3.52
CA VAL A 26 1.25 17.43 -2.37
C VAL A 26 2.67 17.33 -1.82
N LEU A 27 3.70 17.27 -2.67
CA LEU A 27 5.08 17.06 -2.24
C LEU A 27 5.61 18.18 -1.34
N PRO A 28 5.41 19.49 -1.62
CA PRO A 28 5.84 20.55 -0.70
C PRO A 28 5.17 20.44 0.66
N ILE A 29 3.85 20.21 0.70
CA ILE A 29 3.08 20.07 1.94
C ILE A 29 3.63 18.92 2.78
N LEU A 30 3.83 17.74 2.18
CA LEU A 30 4.39 16.60 2.89
C LEU A 30 5.86 16.76 3.23
N ASN A 31 6.65 17.47 2.43
CA ASN A 31 8.04 17.74 2.78
C ASN A 31 8.12 18.66 4.01
N LEU A 32 7.14 19.56 4.22
CA LEU A 32 7.06 20.43 5.39
C LEU A 32 6.52 19.69 6.63
N SER A 33 5.62 18.73 6.47
CA SER A 33 5.00 18.00 7.58
C SER A 33 5.73 16.70 7.96
N ALA A 34 6.40 16.04 7.01
CA ALA A 34 7.04 14.74 7.18
C ALA A 34 8.55 14.77 6.88
N LYS A 35 9.33 14.08 7.71
CA LYS A 35 10.72 13.71 7.48
C LYS A 35 10.77 12.22 7.19
N TYR A 36 10.74 11.88 5.91
CA TYR A 36 10.84 10.50 5.44
C TYR A 36 12.19 9.88 5.81
N ARG A 37 12.14 8.66 6.34
CA ARG A 37 13.28 7.79 6.58
C ARG A 37 12.97 6.44 5.96
N PHE A 38 13.83 6.00 5.05
CA PHE A 38 13.64 4.74 4.34
C PHE A 38 14.61 3.71 4.90
N HIS A 39 14.07 2.56 5.28
CA HIS A 39 14.79 1.38 5.73
C HIS A 39 14.65 0.30 4.67
N ASN A 40 15.77 -0.25 4.23
CA ASN A 40 15.87 -1.23 3.15
C ASN A 40 15.27 -0.80 1.78
N PRO A 41 15.46 0.45 1.31
CA PRO A 41 14.92 0.90 0.00
C PRO A 41 15.48 0.14 -1.20
N GLU A 42 16.60 -0.56 -1.05
CA GLU A 42 17.19 -1.45 -2.06
C GLU A 42 16.36 -2.70 -2.34
N LYS A 43 15.44 -3.09 -1.44
CA LYS A 43 14.54 -4.23 -1.65
C LYS A 43 13.41 -3.95 -2.64
N LEU A 44 13.17 -2.68 -2.98
CA LEU A 44 12.19 -2.31 -4.00
C LEU A 44 12.78 -2.44 -5.41
N PRO A 45 12.14 -3.22 -6.31
CA PRO A 45 12.54 -3.30 -7.71
C PRO A 45 12.45 -1.94 -8.39
N ASP A 46 13.50 -1.58 -9.13
CA ASP A 46 13.55 -0.35 -9.92
C ASP A 46 12.66 -0.43 -11.17
N THR A 47 12.43 -1.65 -11.66
CA THR A 47 11.65 -1.98 -12.86
C THR A 47 10.80 -3.23 -12.63
N GLY A 48 9.79 -3.42 -13.46
CA GLY A 48 8.91 -4.60 -13.41
C GLY A 48 7.75 -4.42 -12.44
N ALA A 49 6.77 -5.32 -12.57
CA ALA A 49 5.57 -5.30 -11.76
C ALA A 49 5.84 -5.79 -10.34
N TYR A 50 5.26 -5.12 -9.35
CA TYR A 50 5.17 -5.66 -7.99
C TYR A 50 3.99 -5.04 -7.24
N VAL A 51 3.48 -5.79 -6.26
CA VAL A 51 2.48 -5.33 -5.29
C VAL A 51 3.23 -4.87 -4.04
N LEU A 52 3.11 -3.60 -3.67
CA LEU A 52 3.55 -3.11 -2.37
C LEU A 52 2.39 -3.24 -1.37
N ALA A 53 2.61 -3.99 -0.29
CA ALA A 53 1.59 -4.27 0.72
C ALA A 53 1.95 -3.61 2.06
N PRO A 54 1.54 -2.35 2.29
CA PRO A 54 1.73 -1.63 3.56
C PRO A 54 0.65 -1.96 4.62
N ASN A 55 0.96 -1.75 5.91
CA ASN A 55 -0.04 -1.64 6.98
C ASN A 55 -0.89 -0.36 6.85
N HIS A 56 -2.06 -0.29 7.49
CA HIS A 56 -3.01 0.82 7.39
C HIS A 56 -3.62 1.22 8.75
N TYR A 57 -3.38 2.44 9.21
CA TYR A 57 -3.90 2.94 10.48
C TYR A 57 -4.28 4.43 10.50
N SER A 58 -3.97 5.21 9.46
CA SER A 58 -4.42 6.58 9.26
C SER A 58 -4.94 6.84 7.84
N GLU A 59 -5.92 7.74 7.73
CA GLU A 59 -6.51 8.16 6.44
C GLU A 59 -5.48 8.78 5.49
N ILE A 60 -4.37 9.31 6.02
CA ILE A 60 -3.29 9.91 5.20
C ILE A 60 -2.25 8.88 4.74
N ASP A 61 -2.29 7.63 5.22
CA ASP A 61 -1.33 6.59 4.85
C ASP A 61 -1.18 6.42 3.33
N PRO A 62 -2.26 6.37 2.52
CA PRO A 62 -2.11 6.21 1.07
C PRO A 62 -1.28 7.32 0.44
N ILE A 63 -1.41 8.55 0.93
CA ILE A 63 -0.65 9.70 0.46
C ILE A 63 0.81 9.61 0.92
N ILE A 64 1.05 9.21 2.17
CA ILE A 64 2.40 9.03 2.73
C ILE A 64 3.18 7.94 1.97
N VAL A 65 2.59 6.76 1.81
CA VAL A 65 3.24 5.64 1.12
C VAL A 65 3.40 5.93 -0.37
N ALA A 66 2.43 6.58 -1.02
CA ALA A 66 2.55 7.03 -2.41
C ALA A 66 3.73 7.98 -2.61
N VAL A 67 3.89 8.98 -1.73
CA VAL A 67 5.04 9.90 -1.80
C VAL A 67 6.34 9.18 -1.47
N GLY A 68 6.33 8.21 -0.55
CA GLY A 68 7.47 7.33 -0.29
C GLY A 68 7.92 6.59 -1.54
N ALA A 69 7.01 5.87 -2.20
CA ALA A 69 7.28 5.17 -3.46
C ALA A 69 7.77 6.11 -4.56
N TYR A 70 7.13 7.28 -4.71
CA TYR A 70 7.53 8.29 -5.68
C TYR A 70 8.96 8.81 -5.43
N LYS A 71 9.31 9.08 -4.17
CA LYS A 71 10.67 9.50 -3.77
C LYS A 71 11.72 8.42 -4.04
N LEU A 72 11.31 7.15 -4.01
CA LEU A 72 12.11 5.99 -4.38
C LEU A 72 12.02 5.67 -5.88
N GLY A 73 11.40 6.56 -6.67
CA GLY A 73 11.43 6.52 -8.12
C GLY A 73 10.36 5.66 -8.79
N ARG A 74 9.41 5.13 -8.01
CA ARG A 74 8.33 4.27 -8.50
C ARG A 74 7.02 5.04 -8.46
N LEU A 75 6.35 5.14 -9.61
CA LEU A 75 5.07 5.86 -9.66
C LEU A 75 3.97 5.02 -8.98
N PRO A 76 3.32 5.53 -7.92
CA PRO A 76 2.32 4.77 -7.18
C PRO A 76 1.02 4.61 -7.99
N ARG A 77 0.47 3.39 -7.97
CA ARG A 77 -0.88 3.06 -8.45
C ARG A 77 -1.70 2.47 -7.32
N PHE A 78 -3.00 2.67 -7.37
CA PHE A 78 -3.98 2.09 -6.48
C PHE A 78 -5.09 1.43 -7.29
N LEU A 79 -5.76 0.49 -6.65
CA LEU A 79 -7.04 -0.01 -7.10
C LEU A 79 -8.10 1.04 -6.75
N ALA A 80 -8.83 1.53 -7.74
CA ALA A 80 -9.83 2.58 -7.58
C ALA A 80 -11.18 2.15 -8.13
N LYS A 81 -12.27 2.58 -7.50
CA LYS A 81 -13.62 2.22 -7.93
C LYS A 81 -13.83 2.60 -9.41
N ALA A 82 -14.21 1.66 -10.25
CA ALA A 82 -14.37 1.84 -11.70
C ALA A 82 -15.29 3.02 -12.05
N SER A 83 -16.34 3.25 -11.26
CA SER A 83 -17.23 4.40 -11.43
C SER A 83 -16.52 5.77 -11.39
N LEU A 84 -15.41 5.90 -10.67
CA LEU A 84 -14.62 7.14 -10.61
C LEU A 84 -13.95 7.47 -11.94
N PHE A 85 -13.69 6.47 -12.78
CA PHE A 85 -13.10 6.66 -14.10
C PHE A 85 -14.09 7.28 -15.09
N HIS A 86 -15.40 7.20 -14.83
CA HIS A 86 -16.42 7.82 -15.67
C HIS A 86 -16.71 9.27 -15.30
N VAL A 87 -16.24 9.73 -14.14
CA VAL A 87 -16.41 11.14 -13.71
C VAL A 87 -15.49 12.03 -14.58
N PRO A 88 -16.01 13.08 -15.25
CA PRO A 88 -15.18 14.00 -16.01
C PRO A 88 -14.08 14.62 -15.14
N ILE A 89 -12.91 14.92 -15.74
CA ILE A 89 -11.70 15.43 -15.06
C ILE A 89 -11.08 14.41 -14.09
N VAL A 90 -11.82 13.91 -13.09
CA VAL A 90 -11.35 12.89 -12.13
C VAL A 90 -10.92 11.61 -12.85
N GLY A 91 -11.76 11.11 -13.75
CA GLY A 91 -11.45 9.93 -14.53
C GLY A 91 -10.29 10.14 -15.51
N ALA A 92 -10.14 11.35 -16.04
CA ALA A 92 -8.98 11.71 -16.88
C ALA A 92 -7.68 11.73 -16.04
N ALA A 93 -7.74 12.26 -14.81
CA ALA A 93 -6.63 12.21 -13.86
C ALA A 93 -6.28 10.77 -13.46
N MET A 94 -7.28 9.92 -13.20
CA MET A 94 -7.06 8.50 -12.88
C MET A 94 -6.41 7.73 -14.02
N ARG A 95 -6.90 7.90 -15.26
CA ARG A 95 -6.32 7.27 -16.46
C ARG A 95 -4.89 7.76 -16.73
N SER A 96 -4.67 9.07 -16.69
CA SER A 96 -3.34 9.65 -16.95
C SER A 96 -2.32 9.29 -15.88
N SER A 97 -2.75 9.11 -14.63
CA SER A 97 -1.90 8.59 -13.55
C SER A 97 -1.88 7.06 -13.48
N GLY A 98 -2.47 6.35 -14.45
CA GLY A 98 -2.40 4.91 -14.60
C GLY A 98 -3.08 4.08 -13.52
N GLN A 99 -4.01 4.65 -12.74
CA GLN A 99 -4.74 3.95 -11.69
C GLN A 99 -5.54 2.78 -12.26
N ILE A 100 -5.78 1.75 -11.45
CA ILE A 100 -6.38 0.50 -11.90
C ILE A 100 -7.86 0.46 -11.49
N PRO A 101 -8.81 0.40 -12.45
CA PRO A 101 -10.24 0.36 -12.14
C PRO A 101 -10.66 -1.00 -11.58
N VAL A 102 -11.44 -0.98 -10.49
CA VAL A 102 -12.05 -2.16 -9.85
C VAL A 102 -13.53 -1.92 -9.54
N GLU A 103 -14.39 -2.90 -9.80
CA GLU A 103 -15.81 -2.89 -9.45
C GLU A 103 -16.05 -3.48 -8.05
N ARG A 104 -16.99 -2.89 -7.30
CA ARG A 104 -17.46 -3.48 -6.03
C ARG A 104 -18.53 -4.52 -6.32
N SER A 105 -18.10 -5.72 -6.70
CA SER A 105 -18.96 -6.89 -6.85
C SER A 105 -18.16 -8.13 -6.46
N GLY A 106 -18.80 -9.11 -5.79
CA GLY A 106 -18.16 -10.20 -5.06
C GLY A 106 -17.26 -11.15 -5.84
N HIS A 107 -16.41 -11.89 -5.14
CA HIS A 107 -15.61 -13.04 -5.62
C HIS A 107 -14.93 -12.87 -7.00
N ASN A 108 -14.48 -11.65 -7.35
CA ASN A 108 -14.14 -11.32 -8.72
C ASN A 108 -12.68 -11.60 -9.08
N GLY A 109 -12.35 -12.88 -9.32
CA GLY A 109 -11.09 -13.30 -9.94
C GLY A 109 -10.76 -12.51 -11.21
N HIS A 110 -11.76 -12.23 -12.04
CA HIS A 110 -11.60 -11.47 -13.29
C HIS A 110 -10.94 -10.09 -13.14
N GLN A 111 -11.25 -9.37 -12.06
CA GLN A 111 -10.65 -8.05 -11.83
C GLN A 111 -9.19 -8.16 -11.40
N ALA A 112 -8.86 -9.18 -10.60
CA ALA A 112 -7.48 -9.44 -10.20
C ALA A 112 -6.64 -9.87 -11.41
N VAL A 113 -7.18 -10.69 -12.32
CA VAL A 113 -6.55 -11.04 -13.60
C VAL A 113 -6.22 -9.79 -14.40
N LYS A 114 -7.21 -8.94 -14.67
CA LYS A 114 -7.03 -7.73 -15.48
C LYS A 114 -6.03 -6.75 -14.84
N ALA A 115 -6.10 -6.58 -13.53
CA ALA A 115 -5.12 -5.77 -12.79
C ALA A 115 -3.71 -6.35 -12.91
N ALA A 116 -3.55 -7.66 -12.75
CA ALA A 116 -2.27 -8.35 -12.87
C ALA A 116 -1.68 -8.24 -14.28
N GLU A 117 -2.51 -8.41 -15.32
CA GLU A 117 -2.10 -8.22 -16.72
C GLU A 117 -1.61 -6.81 -16.98
N GLU A 118 -2.37 -5.79 -16.59
CA GLU A 118 -1.97 -4.39 -16.77
C GLU A 118 -0.65 -4.06 -16.04
N LEU A 119 -0.45 -4.64 -14.85
CA LEU A 119 0.76 -4.45 -14.07
C LEU A 119 1.98 -5.05 -14.75
N VAL A 120 1.89 -6.31 -15.18
CA VAL A 120 2.98 -7.02 -15.86
C VAL A 120 3.32 -6.38 -17.19
N GLU A 121 2.32 -6.13 -18.03
CA GLU A 121 2.51 -5.55 -19.37
C GLU A 121 3.24 -4.21 -19.31
N LYS A 122 2.94 -3.40 -18.28
CA LYS A 122 3.48 -2.04 -18.14
C LYS A 122 4.61 -1.92 -17.11
N GLY A 123 5.01 -3.01 -16.46
CA GLY A 123 6.07 -3.03 -15.44
C GLY A 123 5.78 -2.13 -14.22
N ARG A 124 4.51 -2.01 -13.82
CA ARG A 124 4.04 -1.00 -12.86
C ARG A 124 4.00 -1.51 -11.41
N LEU A 125 4.25 -0.60 -10.47
CA LEU A 125 3.95 -0.78 -9.04
C LEU A 125 2.45 -0.58 -8.78
N VAL A 126 1.83 -1.41 -7.94
CA VAL A 126 0.55 -1.12 -7.27
C VAL A 126 0.69 -1.19 -5.75
N ILE A 127 0.09 -0.24 -5.05
CA ILE A 127 -0.04 -0.25 -3.60
C ILE A 127 -1.41 -0.85 -3.27
N VAL A 128 -1.42 -1.92 -2.49
CA VAL A 128 -2.65 -2.58 -2.02
C VAL A 128 -2.55 -2.74 -0.51
N TYR A 129 -3.43 -2.07 0.24
CA TYR A 129 -3.55 -2.25 1.68
C TYR A 129 -4.29 -3.57 1.95
N PRO A 130 -3.60 -4.63 2.40
CA PRO A 130 -4.20 -5.94 2.56
C PRO A 130 -5.26 -5.95 3.66
N GLU A 131 -5.22 -5.03 4.63
CA GLU A 131 -6.26 -4.90 5.66
C GLU A 131 -7.62 -4.49 5.09
N GLY A 132 -7.64 -3.81 3.93
CA GLY A 132 -8.86 -3.34 3.25
C GLY A 132 -9.59 -2.18 3.94
N SER A 133 -9.18 -1.81 5.16
CA SER A 133 -9.61 -0.62 5.90
C SER A 133 -8.54 -0.21 6.91
N LEU A 134 -8.75 0.88 7.64
CA LEU A 134 -7.91 1.23 8.79
C LEU A 134 -8.00 0.12 9.83
N THR A 135 -6.86 -0.28 10.40
CA THR A 135 -6.83 -1.21 11.51
C THR A 135 -7.76 -0.75 12.63
N ARG A 136 -8.42 -1.73 13.24
CA ARG A 136 -9.25 -1.54 14.43
C ARG A 136 -8.53 -1.88 15.72
N ASP A 137 -7.30 -2.34 15.61
CA ASP A 137 -6.44 -2.60 16.76
C ASP A 137 -6.16 -1.28 17.50
N PRO A 138 -6.44 -1.18 18.81
CA PRO A 138 -6.23 0.06 19.57
C PRO A 138 -4.76 0.50 19.56
N ASP A 139 -3.83 -0.45 19.48
CA ASP A 139 -2.39 -0.24 19.49
C ASP A 139 -1.81 -0.12 18.07
N LEU A 140 -2.68 0.03 17.06
CA LEU A 140 -2.35 0.28 15.66
C LEU A 140 -1.53 -0.84 15.00
N TRP A 141 -1.65 -2.07 15.49
CA TRP A 141 -1.10 -3.23 14.80
C TRP A 141 -1.93 -3.60 13.57
N PRO A 142 -1.34 -4.24 12.54
CA PRO A 142 -2.09 -4.70 11.38
C PRO A 142 -3.19 -5.69 11.80
N MET A 143 -4.40 -5.54 11.29
CA MET A 143 -5.49 -6.48 11.53
C MET A 143 -5.53 -7.60 10.47
N ARG A 144 -6.48 -8.54 10.58
CA ARG A 144 -6.70 -9.61 9.60
C ARG A 144 -6.74 -9.07 8.17
N GLY A 145 -5.99 -9.70 7.27
CA GLY A 145 -5.92 -9.32 5.87
C GLY A 145 -7.10 -9.80 5.01
N LYS A 146 -7.23 -9.16 3.86
CA LYS A 146 -8.08 -9.48 2.72
C LYS A 146 -7.22 -10.00 1.58
N THR A 147 -7.81 -10.82 0.73
CA THR A 147 -7.07 -11.62 -0.26
C THR A 147 -6.72 -10.88 -1.56
N GLY A 148 -7.10 -9.61 -1.71
CA GLY A 148 -6.95 -8.88 -2.97
C GLY A 148 -5.50 -8.75 -3.46
N ALA A 149 -4.57 -8.41 -2.56
CA ALA A 149 -3.14 -8.28 -2.88
C ALA A 149 -2.54 -9.59 -3.39
N VAL A 150 -2.78 -10.68 -2.64
CA VAL A 150 -2.30 -12.03 -2.98
C VAL A 150 -2.96 -12.54 -4.25
N ARG A 151 -4.26 -12.29 -4.45
CA ARG A 151 -4.96 -12.71 -5.66
C ARG A 151 -4.31 -12.07 -6.90
N ILE A 152 -4.09 -10.76 -6.90
CA ILE A 152 -3.39 -10.07 -8.01
C ILE A 152 -2.00 -10.68 -8.23
N ALA A 153 -1.27 -10.95 -7.16
CA ALA A 153 0.07 -11.51 -7.22
C ALA A 153 0.13 -12.89 -7.87
N LEU A 154 -0.74 -13.80 -7.44
CA LEU A 154 -0.74 -15.19 -7.90
C LEU A 154 -1.23 -15.35 -9.36
N GLU A 155 -2.08 -14.44 -9.87
CA GLU A 155 -2.60 -14.52 -11.24
C GLU A 155 -1.50 -14.44 -12.33
N ARG A 156 -0.42 -13.70 -12.05
CA ARG A 156 0.68 -13.50 -13.01
C ARG A 156 2.08 -13.62 -12.38
N GLY A 157 2.19 -14.23 -11.21
CA GLY A 157 3.47 -14.40 -10.51
C GLY A 157 4.14 -13.08 -10.12
N ILE A 158 3.35 -12.03 -9.85
CA ILE A 158 3.85 -10.71 -9.47
C ILE A 158 4.36 -10.78 -8.01
N PRO A 159 5.58 -10.29 -7.69
CA PRO A 159 6.07 -10.23 -6.33
C PRO A 159 5.17 -9.39 -5.41
N VAL A 160 4.94 -9.87 -4.18
CA VAL A 160 4.36 -9.07 -3.09
C VAL A 160 5.48 -8.64 -2.17
N ILE A 161 5.72 -7.33 -2.08
CA ILE A 161 6.71 -6.75 -1.19
C ILE A 161 5.98 -6.22 0.04
N PRO A 162 6.23 -6.78 1.23
CA PRO A 162 5.64 -6.29 2.46
C PRO A 162 6.31 -4.97 2.83
N CYS A 163 5.51 -4.04 3.34
CA CYS A 163 5.94 -2.73 3.78
C CYS A 163 5.32 -2.47 5.15
N ALA A 164 6.07 -1.84 6.04
CA ALA A 164 5.50 -1.23 7.23
C ALA A 164 5.91 0.23 7.29
N HIS A 165 5.03 1.06 7.83
CA HIS A 165 5.35 2.44 8.15
C HIS A 165 4.94 2.80 9.57
N TRP A 166 5.65 3.78 10.14
CA TRP A 166 5.37 4.32 11.46
C TRP A 166 5.62 5.83 11.52
N GLY A 167 4.84 6.54 12.34
CA GLY A 167 4.96 7.99 12.54
C GLY A 167 3.86 8.83 11.88
N THR A 168 3.11 8.27 10.93
CA THR A 168 1.99 8.95 10.25
C THR A 168 0.92 9.50 11.20
N GLN A 169 0.67 8.81 12.32
CA GLN A 169 -0.28 9.21 13.36
C GLN A 169 0.08 10.55 14.03
N ALA A 170 1.35 10.96 13.99
CA ALA A 170 1.78 12.28 14.48
C ALA A 170 1.43 13.42 13.51
N ILE A 171 1.14 13.10 12.24
CA ILE A 171 0.67 14.04 11.22
C ILE A 171 -0.86 14.06 11.23
N MET A 172 -1.49 12.89 11.15
CA MET A 172 -2.94 12.73 11.18
C MET A 172 -3.27 11.47 11.99
N PRO A 173 -3.77 11.61 13.23
CA PRO A 173 -4.22 10.47 14.02
C PRO A 173 -5.37 9.73 13.35
N ARG A 174 -5.54 8.44 13.68
CA ARG A 174 -6.66 7.61 13.18
C ARG A 174 -8.01 8.30 13.40
N TYR A 175 -8.84 8.35 12.36
CA TYR A 175 -10.16 9.02 12.32
C TYR A 175 -10.19 10.53 12.62
N SER A 176 -9.04 11.17 12.82
CA SER A 176 -8.95 12.61 13.03
C SER A 176 -9.28 13.36 11.74
N LYS A 177 -9.89 14.55 11.86
CA LYS A 177 -9.96 15.54 10.77
C LYS A 177 -8.82 16.56 10.83
N LYS A 178 -8.03 16.54 11.90
CA LYS A 178 -6.92 17.49 12.14
C LYS A 178 -5.63 16.94 11.53
N ILE A 179 -4.99 17.78 10.71
CA ILE A 179 -3.69 17.51 10.11
C ILE A 179 -2.67 18.47 10.74
N THR A 180 -1.59 17.92 11.29
CA THR A 180 -0.47 18.68 11.85
C THR A 180 0.60 18.84 10.79
N LEU A 181 0.71 20.05 10.22
CA LEU A 181 1.71 20.36 9.19
C LEU A 181 2.98 21.03 9.76
N PHE A 182 2.96 21.39 11.04
CA PHE A 182 4.09 22.07 11.70
C PHE A 182 5.05 21.08 12.34
N ARG A 183 6.35 21.38 12.24
CA ARG A 183 7.50 20.54 12.66
C ARG A 183 7.50 19.17 11.97
N ARG A 184 8.45 18.99 11.03
CA ARG A 184 8.64 17.75 10.26
C ARG A 184 8.66 16.52 11.19
N LYS A 185 7.59 15.73 11.17
CA LYS A 185 7.45 14.50 11.96
C LYS A 185 8.24 13.39 11.29
N PRO A 186 9.04 12.60 12.00
CA PRO A 186 9.68 11.43 11.41
C PRO A 186 8.60 10.47 10.91
N VAL A 187 8.74 10.00 9.68
CA VAL A 187 7.92 8.94 9.10
C VAL A 187 8.88 7.91 8.54
N ASP A 188 8.91 6.76 9.21
CA ASP A 188 9.78 5.65 8.87
C ASP A 188 8.99 4.69 7.98
N LEU A 189 9.57 4.30 6.84
CA LEU A 189 9.07 3.24 5.97
C LEU A 189 10.14 2.16 5.89
N ILE A 190 9.77 0.92 6.19
CA ILE A 190 10.63 -0.24 6.03
C ILE A 190 10.04 -1.18 4.97
N PHE A 191 10.91 -1.71 4.13
CA PHE A 191 10.54 -2.66 3.09
C PHE A 191 11.16 -4.03 3.42
N GLY A 192 10.39 -5.09 3.22
CA GLY A 192 10.83 -6.47 3.38
C GLY A 192 11.25 -7.09 2.05
N ASP A 193 11.74 -8.33 2.11
CA ASP A 193 11.96 -9.14 0.90
C ASP A 193 10.60 -9.57 0.31
N PRO A 194 10.54 -9.87 -1.00
CA PRO A 194 9.34 -10.45 -1.59
C PRO A 194 8.87 -11.67 -0.78
N VAL A 195 7.60 -11.68 -0.41
CA VAL A 195 7.01 -12.81 0.31
C VAL A 195 7.05 -14.03 -0.60
N ASP A 196 7.58 -15.13 -0.08
CA ASP A 196 7.55 -16.42 -0.79
C ASP A 196 6.11 -16.90 -0.92
N LEU A 197 5.61 -16.80 -2.15
CA LEU A 197 4.30 -17.28 -2.54
C LEU A 197 4.38 -18.47 -3.49
N ASP A 198 5.56 -19.05 -3.72
CA ASP A 198 5.77 -20.09 -4.73
C ASP A 198 4.97 -21.35 -4.41
N ARG A 199 4.86 -21.72 -3.13
CA ARG A 199 4.04 -22.85 -2.67
C ARG A 199 2.54 -22.72 -2.93
N PHE A 200 2.08 -21.53 -3.31
CA PHE A 200 0.69 -21.22 -3.63
C PHE A 200 0.43 -21.11 -5.14
N ARG A 201 1.48 -21.05 -5.96
CA ARG A 201 1.37 -20.92 -7.42
C ARG A 201 0.86 -22.21 -8.07
N GLY A 202 0.14 -22.07 -9.17
CA GLY A 202 -0.38 -23.21 -9.96
C GLY A 202 -1.46 -24.04 -9.27
N ARG A 203 -1.73 -23.78 -8.00
CA ARG A 203 -2.87 -24.28 -7.24
C ARG A 203 -4.02 -23.31 -7.51
N GLY A 204 -5.21 -23.82 -7.84
CA GLY A 204 -6.38 -22.96 -8.09
C GLY A 204 -6.55 -21.92 -6.98
N LEU A 205 -7.07 -20.73 -7.30
CA LEU A 205 -7.21 -19.60 -6.38
C LEU A 205 -8.39 -19.78 -5.40
N GLU A 206 -8.38 -20.91 -4.70
CA GLU A 206 -9.38 -21.28 -3.71
C GLU A 206 -9.34 -20.33 -2.51
N PRO A 207 -10.50 -20.04 -1.87
CA PRO A 207 -10.56 -19.09 -0.77
C PRO A 207 -9.61 -19.41 0.39
N ALA A 208 -9.51 -20.68 0.80
CA ALA A 208 -8.65 -21.09 1.92
C ALA A 208 -7.16 -20.85 1.63
N LEU A 209 -6.70 -21.20 0.43
CA LEU A 209 -5.34 -20.95 -0.03
C LEU A 209 -5.01 -19.46 -0.04
N LEU A 210 -5.92 -18.64 -0.55
CA LEU A 210 -5.72 -17.19 -0.58
C LEU A 210 -5.66 -16.58 0.82
N VAL A 211 -6.45 -17.10 1.77
CA VAL A 211 -6.39 -16.67 3.18
C VAL A 211 -5.03 -17.05 3.77
N GLU A 212 -4.58 -18.29 3.60
CA GLU A 212 -3.28 -18.75 4.09
C GLU A 212 -2.13 -17.90 3.53
N ALA A 213 -2.11 -17.69 2.21
CA ALA A 213 -1.13 -16.84 1.56
C ALA A 213 -1.18 -15.38 2.03
N THR A 214 -2.38 -14.86 2.31
CA THR A 214 -2.55 -13.51 2.89
C THR A 214 -1.99 -13.45 4.30
N ASP A 215 -2.16 -14.50 5.10
CA ASP A 215 -1.62 -14.55 6.46
C ASP A 215 -0.09 -14.52 6.49
N VAL A 216 0.58 -15.14 5.50
CA VAL A 216 2.04 -15.01 5.33
C VAL A 216 2.43 -13.56 5.06
N VAL A 217 1.74 -12.87 4.14
CA VAL A 217 1.99 -11.45 3.85
C VAL A 217 1.76 -10.57 5.08
N MET A 218 0.66 -10.79 5.81
CA MET A 218 0.35 -10.03 7.02
C MET A 218 1.34 -10.29 8.15
N ALA A 219 1.89 -11.50 8.26
CA ALA A 219 2.94 -11.83 9.23
C ALA A 219 4.22 -11.03 8.93
N ALA A 220 4.65 -11.01 7.66
CA ALA A 220 5.81 -10.23 7.24
C ALA A 220 5.62 -8.72 7.50
N ILE A 221 4.44 -8.16 7.23
CA ILE A 221 4.13 -6.76 7.55
C ILE A 221 4.20 -6.50 9.06
N SER A 222 3.68 -7.41 9.88
CA SER A 222 3.67 -7.28 11.34
C SER A 222 5.10 -7.33 11.91
N GLU A 223 5.94 -8.21 11.37
CA GLU A 223 7.37 -8.30 11.73
C GLU A 223 8.13 -7.02 11.40
N LEU A 224 7.92 -6.47 10.19
CA LEU A 224 8.49 -5.19 9.80
C LEU A 224 8.05 -4.04 10.71
N LEU A 225 6.77 -4.01 11.10
CA LEU A 225 6.27 -3.01 12.02
C LEU A 225 6.86 -3.17 13.42
N ALA A 226 7.05 -4.41 13.88
CA ALA A 226 7.72 -4.69 15.16
C ALA A 226 9.15 -4.17 15.17
N GLN A 227 9.90 -4.31 14.07
CA GLN A 227 11.24 -3.73 13.93
C GLN A 227 11.21 -2.21 14.03
N LEU A 228 10.26 -1.53 13.37
CA LEU A 228 10.14 -0.07 13.44
C LEU A 228 9.75 0.44 14.84
N ARG A 229 8.91 -0.31 15.55
CA ARG A 229 8.41 0.09 16.88
C ARG A 229 9.32 -0.34 18.02
N GLY A 230 10.20 -1.31 17.80
CA GLY A 230 11.09 -1.86 18.83
C GLY A 230 10.34 -2.73 19.87
N GLU A 231 9.20 -3.29 19.50
CA GLU A 231 8.35 -4.12 20.37
C GLU A 231 7.75 -5.29 19.58
N PRO A 232 7.50 -6.45 20.22
CA PRO A 232 6.98 -7.62 19.52
C PRO A 232 5.56 -7.39 19.02
N ALA A 233 5.25 -7.96 17.85
CA ALA A 233 3.88 -8.04 17.37
C ALA A 233 3.01 -8.90 18.31
N PRO A 234 1.72 -8.59 18.48
CA PRO A 234 0.79 -9.42 19.25
C PRO A 234 0.76 -10.85 18.72
N ALA A 235 0.65 -11.83 19.63
CA ALA A 235 0.57 -13.24 19.27
C ALA A 235 -0.66 -13.55 18.39
N GLU A 236 -1.78 -12.87 18.68
CA GLU A 236 -3.00 -12.96 17.90
C GLU A 236 -3.25 -11.67 17.14
N ARG A 237 -3.45 -11.78 15.83
CA ARG A 237 -3.78 -10.63 14.98
C ARG A 237 -5.21 -10.15 15.25
N TRP A 238 -5.42 -8.84 15.28
CA TRP A 238 -6.75 -8.27 15.46
C TRP A 238 -7.72 -8.77 14.39
N ASN A 239 -8.85 -9.33 14.80
CA ASN A 239 -9.92 -9.76 13.90
C ASN A 239 -11.22 -9.01 14.26
N PRO A 240 -11.63 -8.01 13.45
CA PRO A 240 -12.85 -7.23 13.71
C PRO A 240 -14.09 -8.10 13.90
N SER A 241 -14.28 -9.14 13.07
CA SER A 241 -15.48 -9.97 13.08
C SER A 241 -15.64 -10.77 14.37
N VAL A 242 -14.54 -11.29 14.94
CA VAL A 242 -14.57 -12.00 16.23
C VAL A 242 -14.89 -11.06 17.38
N ARG A 243 -14.67 -9.76 17.20
CA ARG A 243 -14.91 -8.71 18.20
C ARG A 243 -16.23 -7.95 17.98
N GLY A 244 -17.12 -8.43 17.11
CA GLY A 244 -18.40 -7.79 16.81
C GLY A 244 -18.27 -6.44 16.10
N GLN A 245 -17.12 -6.15 15.49
CA GLN A 245 -16.85 -4.91 14.76
C GLN A 245 -17.10 -5.10 13.27
N THR A 246 -17.55 -4.05 12.59
CA THR A 246 -17.61 -4.03 11.13
C THR A 246 -16.21 -4.24 10.53
N GLU A 247 -16.07 -4.90 9.38
CA GLU A 247 -14.73 -5.11 8.79
C GLU A 247 -14.25 -3.90 7.96
N THR A 248 -15.16 -3.00 7.57
CA THR A 248 -14.86 -1.82 6.75
C THR A 248 -15.66 -0.61 7.24
N GLY A 249 -15.32 0.57 6.73
CA GLY A 249 -15.98 1.83 7.13
C GLY A 249 -15.33 2.46 8.36
N ARG A 250 -15.90 3.57 8.82
CA ARG A 250 -15.47 4.20 10.07
C ARG A 250 -15.95 3.38 11.25
N PHE A 251 -15.25 3.50 12.38
CA PHE A 251 -15.85 3.19 13.67
C PHE A 251 -17.04 4.14 13.81
N ASP A 252 -18.25 3.58 13.78
CA ASP A 252 -19.43 4.35 14.14
C ASP A 252 -19.24 4.81 15.60
N GLY A 253 -19.34 6.13 15.80
CA GLY A 253 -19.32 6.75 17.12
C GLY A 253 -20.69 6.69 17.77
#